data_AF-A0AAI8B803-F1
#
_entry.id   AF-A0AAI8B803-F1
#
_cell.length_a   1.000
_cell.length_b   1.000
_cell.length_c   1.000
_cell.angle_alpha   90.00
_cell.angle_beta   90.00
_cell.angle_gamma   90.00
#
_symmetry.space_group_name_H-M   'P 1'
#
loop_
_entity.id
_entity.type
_entity.pdbx_description
1 polymer ?
#
loop_
_entity_poly.entity_id
_entity_poly.type
_entity_poly.pdbx_seq_one_letter_code
_entity_poly.pdbx_strand_id
1 'polypeptide(L)'
;MTAAILSDIQPEIAVVDRGYKGVAIDGVKVYHPGLRRGITRGLRAMIRRRSAIEPAIGHMKADGKLDRNWLKGALGDAMHAVLCGAGHNLRMILRKLRFFYAVILVALFSFKTASPSAV
;
A
#
# COMPACT_ATOMS: atom_id res chain seq x y z
N MET A 1 -3.77 15.75 1.95
CA MET A 1 -3.97 16.61 0.75
C MET A 1 -4.45 15.81 -0.45
N THR A 2 -3.73 14.79 -0.92
CA THR A 2 -4.11 13.98 -2.09
C THR A 2 -5.50 13.35 -1.99
N ALA A 3 -5.87 12.83 -0.82
CA ALA A 3 -7.20 12.29 -0.57
C ALA A 3 -8.31 13.35 -0.73
N ALA A 4 -8.10 14.56 -0.19
CA ALA A 4 -9.08 15.65 -0.30
C ALA A 4 -9.26 16.13 -1.75
N ILE A 5 -8.20 16.10 -2.57
CA ILE A 5 -8.30 16.45 -4.00
C ILE A 5 -9.16 15.44 -4.78
N LEU A 6 -9.08 14.16 -4.41
CA LEU A 6 -9.79 13.08 -5.10
C LEU A 6 -11.19 12.80 -4.56
N SER A 7 -11.42 13.01 -3.26
CA SER A 7 -12.65 12.64 -2.57
C SER A 7 -13.50 13.83 -2.14
N ASP A 8 -13.00 15.05 -2.30
CA ASP A 8 -13.61 16.31 -1.84
C ASP A 8 -14.01 16.31 -0.36
N ILE A 9 -13.37 15.45 0.43
CA ILE A 9 -13.64 15.26 1.86
C ILE A 9 -12.36 15.60 2.62
N GLN A 10 -12.46 16.55 3.56
CA GLN A 10 -11.38 16.81 4.50
C GLN A 10 -11.39 15.78 5.63
N PRO A 11 -10.25 15.10 5.89
CA PRO A 11 -10.15 14.16 6.99
C PRO A 11 -10.11 14.90 8.33
N GLU A 12 -10.98 14.54 9.29
CA GLU A 12 -10.95 15.14 10.64
C GLU A 12 -9.65 14.81 11.40
N ILE A 13 -9.06 13.65 11.11
CA ILE A 13 -7.85 13.16 11.77
C ILE A 13 -6.82 12.74 10.74
N ALA A 14 -5.59 13.23 10.88
CA ALA A 14 -4.45 12.85 10.07
C ALA A 14 -3.32 12.31 10.95
N VAL A 15 -2.91 11.06 10.74
CA VAL A 15 -1.70 10.50 11.38
C VAL A 15 -0.52 10.67 10.41
N VAL A 16 0.51 11.39 10.82
CA VAL A 16 1.63 11.81 9.96
C VAL A 16 2.99 11.42 10.54
N ASP A 17 4.02 11.32 9.69
CA ASP A 17 5.38 10.99 10.11
C ASP A 17 5.96 12.03 11.07
N ARG A 18 7.03 11.64 11.78
CA ARG A 18 7.79 12.57 12.63
C ARG A 18 8.41 13.74 11.86
N GLY A 19 8.68 13.55 10.57
CA GLY A 19 9.20 14.60 9.69
C GLY A 19 8.23 15.77 9.46
N TYR A 20 6.93 15.60 9.75
CA TYR A 20 5.91 16.63 9.59
C TYR A 20 5.63 17.40 10.90
N LYS A 21 6.57 17.38 11.85
CA LYS A 21 6.42 18.05 13.14
C LYS A 21 6.23 19.56 12.94
N GLY A 22 5.14 20.12 13.47
CA GLY A 22 4.83 21.55 13.38
C GLY A 22 3.90 21.95 12.23
N VAL A 23 3.48 21.00 11.39
CA VAL A 23 2.47 21.26 10.35
C VAL A 23 1.08 21.21 10.98
N ALA A 24 0.44 22.38 11.09
CA ALA A 24 -0.97 22.50 11.47
C ALA A 24 -1.81 22.77 10.21
N ILE A 25 -2.92 22.05 10.08
CA ILE A 25 -3.90 22.26 9.01
C ILE A 25 -5.20 22.60 9.71
N ASP A 26 -5.82 23.71 9.31
CA ASP A 26 -7.07 24.15 9.90
C ASP A 26 -8.17 23.09 9.69
N GLY A 27 -8.94 22.81 10.74
CA GLY A 27 -9.95 21.75 10.75
C GLY A 27 -9.45 20.29 10.83
N VAL A 28 -8.14 20.02 10.85
CA VAL A 28 -7.59 18.65 10.88
C VAL A 28 -6.72 18.40 12.12
N LYS A 29 -7.08 17.38 12.91
CA LYS A 29 -6.27 16.93 14.07
C LYS A 29 -5.08 16.09 13.58
N VAL A 30 -3.88 16.67 13.65
CA VAL A 30 -2.64 16.01 13.23
C VAL A 30 -1.98 15.27 14.41
N TYR A 31 -1.73 13.97 14.27
CA TYR A 31 -1.07 13.13 15.28
C TYR A 31 0.26 12.55 14.78
N HIS A 32 1.25 12.52 15.67
CA HIS A 32 2.59 11.98 15.38
C HIS A 32 2.88 10.64 16.11
N PRO A 33 3.60 9.70 15.48
CA PRO A 33 4.05 8.46 16.09
C PRO A 33 5.16 8.74 17.11
N GLY A 34 4.79 8.87 18.39
CA GLY A 34 5.72 9.20 19.47
C GLY A 34 5.06 9.67 20.76
N LEU A 35 3.75 9.99 20.74
CA LEU A 35 3.02 10.26 21.98
C LEU A 35 3.07 9.01 22.87
N ARG A 36 3.80 9.03 23.98
CA ARG A 36 3.84 7.90 24.94
C ARG A 36 2.74 7.99 26.01
N ARG A 37 2.08 9.14 26.15
CA ARG A 37 1.03 9.41 27.15
C ARG A 37 -0.27 9.85 26.46
N GLY A 38 -1.41 9.38 26.95
CA GLY A 38 -2.76 9.82 26.51
C GLY A 38 -3.30 9.23 25.20
N ILE A 39 -2.70 8.18 24.63
CA ILE A 39 -3.20 7.57 23.39
C ILE A 39 -4.47 6.74 23.67
N THR A 40 -5.60 7.13 23.07
CA THR A 40 -6.83 6.33 23.03
C THR A 40 -6.63 5.04 22.22
N ARG A 41 -7.42 4.00 22.51
CA ARG A 41 -7.32 2.70 21.81
C ARG A 41 -7.47 2.85 20.28
N GLY A 42 -8.33 3.77 19.83
CA GLY A 42 -8.53 4.12 18.42
C GLY A 42 -7.29 4.73 17.77
N LEU A 43 -6.67 5.73 18.41
CA LEU A 43 -5.45 6.34 17.90
C LEU A 43 -4.28 5.34 17.83
N ARG A 44 -4.18 4.42 18.80
CA ARG A 44 -3.18 3.34 18.77
C ARG A 44 -3.41 2.41 17.56
N ALA A 45 -4.66 2.11 17.21
CA ALA A 45 -4.98 1.29 16.05
C ALA A 45 -4.64 2.01 14.73
N MET A 46 -4.91 3.31 14.63
CA MET A 46 -4.55 4.11 13.46
C MET A 46 -3.03 4.18 13.24
N ILE A 47 -2.26 4.43 14.31
CA ILE A 47 -0.79 4.42 14.24
C ILE A 47 -0.27 3.06 13.78
N ARG A 48 -0.77 1.95 14.36
CA ARG A 48 -0.36 0.59 13.95
C ARG A 48 -0.70 0.28 12.49
N ARG A 49 -1.89 0.66 12.02
CA ARG A 49 -2.26 0.52 10.60
C ARG A 49 -1.30 1.28 9.70
N ARG A 50 -0.92 2.50 10.07
CA ARG A 50 0.03 3.33 9.30
C ARG A 50 1.42 2.69 9.23
N SER A 51 1.94 2.24 10.36
CA SER A 51 3.24 1.55 10.40
C SER A 51 3.25 0.25 9.58
N ALA A 52 2.11 -0.43 9.44
CA ALA A 52 2.01 -1.64 8.60
C ALA A 52 2.04 -1.34 7.10
N ILE A 53 1.58 -0.15 6.66
CA ILE A 53 1.56 0.24 5.24
C ILE A 53 2.82 0.99 4.80
N GLU A 54 3.58 1.58 5.74
CA GLU A 54 4.83 2.31 5.46
C GLU A 54 5.85 1.48 4.63
N PRO A 55 6.12 0.20 4.94
CA PRO A 55 6.99 -0.64 4.12
C PRO A 55 6.46 -0.81 2.69
N ALA A 56 5.14 -1.01 2.53
CA ALA A 56 4.52 -1.14 1.21
C ALA A 56 4.66 0.15 0.40
N ILE A 57 4.45 1.31 1.02
CA ILE A 57 4.69 2.62 0.39
C ILE A 57 6.17 2.80 0.03
N GLY A 58 7.10 2.38 0.89
CA GLY A 58 8.53 2.38 0.61
C GLY A 58 8.89 1.57 -0.63
N HIS A 59 8.38 0.34 -0.73
CA HIS A 59 8.52 -0.49 -1.93
C HIS A 59 7.86 0.15 -3.16
N MET A 60 6.71 0.81 -3.01
CA MET A 60 6.08 1.51 -4.12
C MET A 60 6.90 2.72 -4.60
N LYS A 61 7.61 3.42 -3.71
CA LYS A 61 8.54 4.50 -4.10
C LYS A 61 9.74 3.93 -4.87
N ALA A 62 10.41 2.93 -4.32
CA ALA A 62 11.60 2.33 -4.94
C ALA A 62 11.28 1.53 -6.23
N ASP A 63 10.30 0.62 -6.17
CA ASP A 63 10.02 -0.38 -7.21
C ASP A 63 8.74 -0.08 -8.03
N GLY A 64 7.88 0.81 -7.52
CA GLY A 64 6.53 1.06 -8.04
C GLY A 64 6.41 2.34 -8.89
N LYS A 65 7.52 2.99 -9.24
CA LYS A 65 7.57 4.28 -9.98
C LYS A 65 6.80 5.43 -9.29
N LEU A 66 6.43 5.28 -8.02
CA LEU A 66 5.74 6.33 -7.27
C LEU A 66 6.64 7.56 -7.07
N ASP A 67 7.96 7.38 -7.12
CA ASP A 67 8.96 8.45 -6.97
C ASP A 67 9.12 9.34 -8.21
N ARG A 68 8.55 8.95 -9.37
CA ARG A 68 8.62 9.73 -10.61
C ARG A 68 7.22 9.96 -11.15
N ASN A 69 6.69 11.16 -10.96
CA ASN A 69 5.45 11.57 -11.58
C ASN A 69 5.72 12.34 -12.88
N TRP A 70 5.08 11.92 -13.97
CA TRP A 70 5.12 12.59 -15.28
C TRP A 70 3.88 13.46 -15.54
N LEU A 71 2.85 13.34 -14.70
CA LEU A 71 1.62 14.13 -14.78
C LEU A 71 1.83 15.50 -14.13
N LYS A 72 1.22 16.53 -14.71
CA LYS A 72 1.34 17.91 -14.22
C LYS A 72 0.29 18.23 -13.17
N GLY A 73 0.71 18.98 -12.14
CA GLY A 73 -0.16 19.57 -11.13
C GLY A 73 -0.66 18.58 -10.07
N ALA A 74 -1.31 19.13 -9.04
CA ALA A 74 -1.72 18.38 -7.85
C ALA A 74 -2.77 17.28 -8.14
N LEU A 75 -3.63 17.49 -9.14
CA LEU A 75 -4.55 16.45 -9.63
C LEU A 75 -3.78 15.29 -10.29
N GLY A 76 -2.76 15.61 -11.09
CA GLY A 76 -1.87 14.64 -11.71
C GLY A 76 -1.11 13.82 -10.67
N ASP A 77 -0.56 14.47 -9.64
CA ASP A 77 0.07 13.79 -8.49
C ASP A 77 -0.90 12.81 -7.82
N ALA A 78 -2.15 13.22 -7.66
CA ALA A 78 -3.17 12.41 -7.03
C ALA A 78 -3.55 11.18 -7.86
N MET A 79 -3.76 11.36 -9.15
CA MET A 79 -4.04 10.25 -10.08
C MET A 79 -2.86 9.28 -10.17
N HIS A 80 -1.62 9.80 -10.28
CA HIS A 80 -0.42 8.97 -10.35
C HIS A 80 -0.26 8.09 -9.11
N ALA A 81 -0.47 8.66 -7.92
CA ALA A 81 -0.40 7.91 -6.66
C ALA A 81 -1.43 6.76 -6.61
N VAL A 82 -2.66 7.00 -7.06
CA VAL A 82 -3.71 5.97 -7.13
C VAL A 82 -3.36 4.88 -8.13
N LEU A 83 -2.90 5.24 -9.34
CA LEU A 83 -2.51 4.26 -10.37
C LEU A 83 -1.31 3.41 -9.94
N CYS A 84 -0.30 4.02 -9.32
CA CYS A 84 0.82 3.28 -8.74
C CYS A 84 0.34 2.26 -7.68
N GLY A 85 -0.61 2.64 -6.83
CA GLY A 85 -1.25 1.75 -5.86
C GLY A 85 -1.99 0.58 -6.52
N ALA A 86 -2.80 0.87 -7.54
CA ALA A 86 -3.50 -0.15 -8.30
C ALA A 86 -2.53 -1.13 -8.97
N GLY A 87 -1.46 -0.62 -9.60
CA GLY A 87 -0.43 -1.44 -10.22
C GLY A 87 0.32 -2.35 -9.23
N HIS A 88 0.58 -1.87 -8.01
CA HIS A 88 1.16 -2.68 -6.95
C HIS A 88 0.24 -3.83 -6.53
N ASN A 89 -1.06 -3.56 -6.35
CA ASN A 89 -2.07 -4.57 -6.03
C ASN A 89 -2.19 -5.64 -7.12
N LEU A 90 -2.23 -5.23 -8.40
CA LEU A 90 -2.25 -6.15 -9.52
C LEU A 90 -1.00 -7.05 -9.54
N ARG A 91 0.18 -6.50 -9.27
CA ARG A 91 1.43 -7.27 -9.18
C ARG A 91 1.40 -8.33 -8.08
N MET A 92 0.78 -8.03 -6.93
CA MET A 92 0.58 -9.01 -5.85
C MET A 92 -0.36 -10.14 -6.27
N ILE A 93 -1.47 -9.82 -6.92
CA ILE A 93 -2.44 -10.81 -7.43
C ILE A 93 -1.76 -11.73 -8.45
N LEU A 94 -1.07 -11.15 -9.44
CA LEU A 94 -0.35 -11.92 -10.46
C LEU A 94 0.73 -12.81 -9.87
N ARG A 95 1.46 -12.37 -8.84
CA ARG A 95 2.44 -13.21 -8.13
C ARG A 95 1.78 -14.43 -7.48
N LYS A 96 0.63 -14.27 -6.84
CA LYS A 96 -0.14 -15.38 -6.24
C LYS A 96 -0.65 -16.35 -7.30
N LEU A 97 -1.22 -15.82 -8.39
CA LEU A 97 -1.69 -16.64 -9.51
C LEU A 97 -0.54 -17.44 -10.14
N ARG A 98 0.63 -16.81 -10.34
CA ARG A 98 1.80 -17.48 -10.90
C ARG A 98 2.32 -18.61 -10.00
N PHE A 99 2.30 -18.39 -8.67
CA PHE A 99 2.65 -19.44 -7.72
C PHE A 99 1.63 -20.60 -7.76
N PHE A 100 0.34 -20.28 -7.74
CA PHE A 100 -0.72 -21.28 -7.82
C PHE A 100 -0.63 -22.11 -9.11
N TYR A 101 -0.41 -21.45 -10.25
CA TYR A 101 -0.19 -22.11 -11.54
C TYR A 101 1.03 -23.04 -11.52
N ALA A 102 2.14 -22.62 -10.92
CA ALA A 102 3.33 -23.46 -10.78
C ALA A 102 3.05 -24.71 -9.93
N VAL A 103 2.29 -24.59 -8.85
CA VAL A 103 1.87 -25.73 -8.02
C VAL A 103 1.02 -26.71 -8.81
N ILE A 104 0.05 -26.22 -9.60
CA ILE A 104 -0.78 -27.06 -10.47
C ILE A 104 0.10 -27.81 -11.48
N LEU A 105 1.02 -27.11 -12.16
CA LEU A 105 1.89 -27.73 -13.14
C LEU A 105 2.74 -28.84 -12.51
N VAL A 106 3.38 -28.57 -11.37
CA VAL A 106 4.17 -29.59 -10.66
C VAL A 106 3.32 -30.80 -10.32
N ALA A 107 2.12 -30.60 -9.77
CA ALA A 107 1.21 -31.70 -9.47
C ALA A 107 0.88 -32.54 -10.72
N LEU A 108 0.49 -31.88 -11.83
CA LEU A 108 0.18 -32.57 -13.09
C LEU A 108 1.37 -33.34 -13.66
N PHE A 109 2.57 -32.77 -13.62
CA PHE A 109 3.78 -33.46 -14.07
C PHE A 109 4.14 -34.66 -13.17
N SER A 110 4.01 -34.52 -11.85
CA SER A 110 4.22 -35.62 -10.89
C SER A 110 3.22 -36.77 -11.08
N PHE A 111 1.96 -36.46 -11.40
CA PHE A 111 0.97 -37.50 -11.73
C PHE A 111 1.31 -38.24 -13.04
N LYS A 112 1.80 -37.52 -14.06
CA LYS A 112 2.15 -38.13 -15.35
C LYS A 112 3.40 -39.03 -15.28
N THR A 113 4.32 -38.77 -14.35
CA THR A 113 5.47 -39.67 -14.11
C THR A 113 5.12 -40.91 -13.28
N ALA A 114 3.97 -40.91 -12.61
CA ALA A 114 3.53 -42.01 -11.74
C ALA A 114 2.66 -43.06 -12.45
N SER A 115 2.23 -42.82 -13.69
CA SER A 115 1.63 -43.87 -14.52
C SER A 115 2.74 -44.84 -14.96
N PRO A 116 2.71 -46.13 -14.57
CA PRO A 116 3.70 -47.09 -15.03
C PRO A 116 3.64 -47.16 -16.55
N SER A 117 4.79 -47.17 -17.21
CA SER A 117 4.91 -47.64 -18.58
C SER A 117 4.28 -49.03 -18.63
N ALA A 118 3.08 -49.12 -19.20
CA ALA A 118 2.41 -50.38 -19.45
C ALA A 118 3.34 -51.23 -20.32
N VAL A 119 3.75 -52.36 -19.75
CA VAL A 119 4.46 -53.47 -20.39
C VAL A 119 3.58 -54.06 -21.50
#